data_AF-A0A1G1KMA6-F1
#
_entry.id   AF-A0A1G1KMA6-F1
#
_cell.length_a   1.000
_cell.length_b   1.000
_cell.length_c   1.000
_cell.angle_alpha   90.00
_cell.angle_beta   90.00
_cell.angle_gamma   90.00
#
_symmetry.space_group_name_H-M   'P 1'
#
loop_
_entity.id
_entity.type
_entity.pdbx_description
1 polymer ?
#
loop_
_entity_poly.entity_id
_entity_poly.type
_entity_poly.pdbx_seq_one_letter_code
_entity_poly.pdbx_strand_id
1 'polypeptide(L)'
;MRNDFEYFMKRLSPTLRRISHRLNGRFTFFNDDDLCQEALAHLWVLSQDGKLTDKTDSYILQGCYFHLKNYIRMHMDKATMISMETPVDEDGTMIKDLLASQDTAILDNIEESALREMVKENKLTAREEEVLDMSLSGLTTREIGSKLNISHVAVVKIRKKIKNKCGTLEISHCT
;
A
#
# COMPACT_ATOMS: atom_id res chain seq x y z
N MET A 1 23.10 -41.68 5.78
CA MET A 1 22.86 -40.23 5.70
C MET A 1 21.59 -39.75 6.41
N ARG A 2 20.56 -40.59 6.67
CA ARG A 2 19.34 -40.19 7.43
C ARG A 2 19.54 -40.09 8.96
N ASN A 3 20.56 -40.75 9.51
CA ASN A 3 20.76 -40.90 10.95
C ASN A 3 21.43 -39.69 11.64
N ASP A 4 22.19 -38.87 10.92
CA ASP A 4 22.98 -37.80 11.53
C ASP A 4 22.11 -36.62 11.94
N PHE A 5 21.16 -36.22 11.09
CA PHE A 5 20.23 -35.16 11.41
C PHE A 5 19.33 -35.51 12.60
N GLU A 6 18.75 -36.71 12.63
CA GLU A 6 17.90 -37.13 13.76
C GLU A 6 18.67 -37.12 15.09
N TYR A 7 19.93 -37.52 15.05
CA TYR A 7 20.82 -37.46 16.20
C TYR A 7 21.05 -36.02 16.68
N PHE A 8 21.45 -35.10 15.79
CA PHE A 8 21.64 -33.68 16.14
C PHE A 8 20.32 -33.02 16.57
N MET A 9 19.22 -33.33 15.90
CA MET A 9 17.89 -32.82 16.23
C MET A 9 17.51 -33.22 17.65
N LYS A 10 17.54 -34.52 18.01
CA LYS A 10 17.20 -34.96 19.37
C LYS A 10 18.11 -34.34 20.43
N ARG A 11 19.40 -34.22 20.13
CA ARG A 11 20.41 -33.67 21.06
C ARG A 11 20.26 -32.17 21.28
N LEU A 12 20.03 -31.39 20.22
CA LEU A 12 20.11 -29.93 20.26
C LEU A 12 18.74 -29.23 20.38
N SER A 13 17.64 -29.90 19.98
CA SER A 13 16.29 -29.30 19.99
C SER A 13 15.88 -28.65 21.32
N PRO A 14 16.13 -29.24 22.51
CA PRO A 14 15.76 -28.59 23.78
C PRO A 14 16.46 -27.24 23.98
N THR A 15 17.70 -27.11 23.52
CA THR A 15 18.45 -25.85 23.63
C THR A 15 18.07 -24.88 22.52
N LEU A 16 17.79 -25.37 21.31
CA LEU A 16 17.26 -24.55 20.22
C LEU A 16 15.91 -23.93 20.58
N ARG A 17 14.98 -24.67 21.18
CA ARG A 17 13.71 -24.10 21.69
C ARG A 17 13.95 -22.99 22.70
N ARG A 18 14.87 -23.17 23.66
CA ARG A 18 15.24 -22.11 24.61
C ARG A 18 15.89 -20.90 23.93
N ILE A 19 16.65 -21.10 22.86
CA ILE A 19 17.20 -20.01 22.05
C ILE A 19 16.08 -19.27 21.32
N SER A 20 15.21 -19.99 20.62
CA SER A 20 14.08 -19.42 19.88
C SER A 20 13.15 -18.64 20.80
N HIS A 21 12.83 -19.19 21.98
CA HIS A 21 12.01 -18.51 22.97
C HIS A 21 12.63 -17.19 23.46
N ARG A 22 13.96 -17.17 23.69
CA ARG A 22 14.67 -15.94 24.09
C ARG A 22 14.83 -14.92 22.97
N LEU A 23 14.83 -15.38 21.71
CA LEU A 23 14.89 -14.53 20.53
C LEU A 23 13.51 -14.03 20.09
N ASN A 24 12.44 -14.70 20.55
CA ASN A 24 11.08 -14.32 20.25
C ASN A 24 10.77 -12.94 20.87
N GLY A 25 10.57 -11.96 20.00
CA GLY A 25 10.10 -10.62 20.35
C GLY A 25 8.59 -10.51 20.18
N ARG A 26 8.06 -9.28 20.23
CA ARG A 26 6.65 -9.00 19.84
C ARG A 26 6.53 -8.99 18.31
N PHE A 27 6.84 -10.12 17.68
CA PHE A 27 6.69 -10.28 16.23
C PHE A 27 5.23 -10.58 15.90
N THR A 28 4.73 -10.01 14.81
CA THR A 28 3.33 -10.17 14.39
C THR A 28 3.10 -11.39 13.50
N PHE A 29 4.16 -11.94 12.88
CA PHE A 29 4.05 -12.94 11.82
C PHE A 29 4.63 -14.32 12.12
N PHE A 30 5.50 -14.45 13.13
CA PHE A 30 6.11 -15.73 13.50
C PHE A 30 6.38 -15.77 15.01
N ASN A 31 6.26 -16.95 15.61
CA ASN A 31 6.47 -17.19 17.04
C ASN A 31 7.75 -18.01 17.32
N ASP A 32 7.95 -18.43 18.56
CA ASP A 32 9.12 -19.22 18.96
C ASP A 32 9.14 -20.64 18.38
N ASP A 33 7.98 -21.24 18.09
CA ASP A 33 7.91 -22.51 17.38
C ASP A 33 8.33 -22.37 15.92
N ASP A 34 7.91 -21.31 15.24
CA ASP A 34 8.34 -20.99 13.86
C ASP A 34 9.86 -20.75 13.81
N LEU A 35 10.39 -19.98 14.76
CA LEU A 35 11.83 -19.77 14.88
C LEU A 35 12.57 -21.08 15.21
N CYS A 36 11.99 -21.97 16.01
CA CYS A 36 12.57 -23.28 16.26
C CYS A 36 12.60 -24.14 14.99
N GLN A 37 11.54 -24.10 14.19
CA GLN A 37 11.49 -24.82 12.90
C GLN A 37 12.55 -24.29 11.94
N GLU A 38 12.70 -22.96 11.83
CA GLU A 38 13.73 -22.33 11.00
C GLU A 38 15.15 -22.74 11.43
N ALA A 39 15.42 -22.78 12.73
CA ALA A 39 16.71 -23.28 13.24
C ALA A 39 16.95 -24.76 12.92
N LEU A 40 15.91 -25.59 12.96
CA LEU A 40 16.00 -27.01 12.62
C LEU A 40 16.18 -27.22 11.11
N ALA A 41 15.56 -26.39 10.27
CA ALA A 41 15.76 -26.40 8.83
C ALA A 41 17.21 -26.03 8.48
N HIS A 42 17.76 -24.99 9.11
CA HIS A 42 19.18 -24.63 8.97
C HIS A 42 20.11 -25.76 9.44
N LEU A 43 19.81 -26.38 10.59
CA LEU A 43 20.56 -27.53 11.11
C LEU A 43 20.52 -28.72 10.15
N TRP A 44 19.36 -28.97 9.52
CA TRP A 44 19.20 -30.03 8.53
C TRP A 44 20.08 -29.79 7.32
N VAL A 45 20.10 -28.57 6.76
CA VAL A 45 20.96 -28.20 5.63
C VAL A 45 22.43 -28.42 5.98
N LEU A 46 22.89 -27.94 7.14
CA LEU A 46 24.27 -28.15 7.58
C LEU A 46 24.61 -29.64 7.77
N SER A 47 23.65 -30.44 8.20
CA SER A 47 23.80 -31.89 8.33
C SER A 47 23.93 -32.58 6.98
N GLN A 48 23.15 -32.18 5.97
CA GLN A 48 23.26 -32.73 4.62
C GLN A 48 24.61 -32.37 3.96
N ASP A 49 25.11 -31.17 4.25
CA ASP A 49 26.41 -30.69 3.76
C ASP A 49 27.62 -31.31 4.49
N GLY A 50 27.40 -32.16 5.50
CA GLY A 50 28.48 -32.74 6.31
C GLY A 50 29.24 -31.72 7.18
N LYS A 51 28.70 -30.50 7.36
CA LYS A 51 29.37 -29.39 8.06
C LYS A 51 29.32 -29.50 9.59
N LEU A 52 28.57 -30.47 10.10
CA LEU A 52 28.36 -30.68 11.54
C LEU A 52 29.35 -31.70 12.14
N THR A 53 30.01 -32.50 11.31
CA THR A 53 31.02 -33.47 11.75
C THR A 53 32.16 -32.71 12.46
N ASP A 54 32.59 -33.23 13.61
CA ASP A 54 33.65 -32.66 14.46
C ASP A 54 33.35 -31.27 15.06
N LYS A 55 32.08 -30.84 15.07
CA LYS A 55 31.67 -29.60 15.74
C LYS A 55 31.11 -29.87 17.13
N THR A 56 31.48 -29.00 18.06
CA THR A 56 30.92 -29.02 19.41
C THR A 56 29.48 -28.48 19.40
N ASP A 57 28.68 -28.90 20.39
CA ASP A 57 27.31 -28.38 20.55
C ASP A 57 27.28 -26.86 20.63
N SER A 58 28.20 -26.26 21.37
CA SER A 58 28.31 -24.80 21.49
C SER A 58 28.51 -24.11 20.14
N TYR A 59 29.36 -24.66 19.27
CA TYR A 59 29.60 -24.11 17.94
C TYR A 59 28.35 -24.20 17.05
N ILE A 60 27.70 -25.37 17.04
CA ILE A 60 26.49 -25.60 16.24
C ILE A 60 25.35 -24.68 16.72
N LEU A 61 25.12 -24.63 18.02
CA LEU A 61 24.09 -23.79 18.63
C LEU A 61 24.33 -22.29 18.38
N GLN A 62 25.60 -21.86 18.43
CA GLN A 62 25.98 -20.49 18.11
C GLN A 62 25.72 -20.16 16.63
N GLY A 63 26.00 -21.10 15.73
CA GLY A 63 25.64 -20.98 14.31
C GLY A 63 24.14 -20.80 14.11
N CYS A 64 23.31 -21.65 14.73
CA CYS A 64 21.85 -21.51 14.68
C CYS A 64 21.36 -20.20 15.30
N TYR A 65 21.98 -19.74 16.40
CA TYR A 65 21.65 -18.46 17.02
C TYR A 65 21.88 -17.27 16.07
N PHE A 66 23.03 -17.23 15.38
CA PHE A 66 23.31 -16.17 14.42
C PHE A 66 22.44 -16.25 13.17
N HIS A 67 22.14 -17.47 12.70
CA HIS A 67 21.18 -17.70 11.63
C HIS A 67 19.81 -17.08 11.99
N LEU A 68 19.27 -17.41 13.16
CA LEU A 68 17.99 -16.86 13.63
C LEU A 68 18.02 -15.35 13.76
N LYS A 69 19.10 -14.76 14.29
CA LYS A 69 19.23 -13.30 14.34
C LYS A 69 19.18 -12.65 12.95
N ASN A 70 19.84 -13.26 11.97
CA ASN A 70 19.81 -12.75 10.61
C ASN A 70 18.44 -12.95 9.95
N TYR A 71 17.80 -14.09 10.17
CA TYR A 71 16.45 -14.37 9.71
C TYR A 71 15.46 -13.32 10.24
N ILE A 72 15.45 -13.07 11.56
CA ILE A 72 14.64 -12.03 12.18
C ILE A 72 14.94 -10.68 11.54
N ARG A 73 16.21 -10.29 11.39
CA ARG A 73 16.58 -9.01 10.77
C ARG A 73 16.06 -8.86 9.33
N MET A 74 16.05 -9.93 8.54
CA MET A 74 15.65 -9.90 7.13
C MET A 74 14.14 -9.94 6.92
N HIS A 75 13.41 -10.65 7.80
CA HIS A 75 11.98 -10.90 7.65
C HIS A 75 11.10 -10.11 8.62
N MET A 76 11.70 -9.33 9.52
CA MET A 76 10.95 -8.42 10.39
C MET A 76 10.45 -7.22 9.59
N ASP A 77 9.14 -7.10 9.48
CA ASP A 77 8.51 -5.88 9.01
C ASP A 77 8.79 -4.74 10.00
N LYS A 78 9.18 -3.59 9.45
CA LYS A 78 9.42 -2.37 10.24
C LYS A 78 8.14 -1.69 10.69
N ALA A 79 7.00 -2.06 10.10
CA ALA A 79 5.71 -1.50 10.39
C ALA A 79 5.04 -2.30 11.52
N THR A 80 4.54 -1.59 12.53
CA THR A 80 3.66 -2.18 13.53
C THR A 80 2.31 -2.43 12.88
N MET A 81 1.97 -3.70 12.66
CA MET A 81 0.65 -4.09 12.20
C MET A 81 -0.35 -3.93 13.34
N ILE A 82 -1.46 -3.24 13.07
CA ILE A 82 -2.58 -3.09 14.00
C ILE A 82 -3.76 -3.86 13.41
N SER A 83 -4.42 -4.67 14.22
CA SER A 83 -5.63 -5.38 13.81
C SER A 83 -6.77 -4.38 13.62
N MET A 84 -7.51 -4.50 12.52
CA MET A 84 -8.67 -3.67 12.24
C MET A 84 -9.82 -3.88 13.22
N GLU A 85 -9.79 -5.01 13.93
CA GLU A 85 -10.68 -5.43 15.01
C GLU A 85 -10.20 -4.95 16.39
N THR A 86 -9.19 -4.08 16.44
CA THR A 86 -8.78 -3.43 17.68
C THR A 86 -9.82 -2.35 18.02
N PRO A 87 -10.39 -2.34 19.24
CA PRO A 87 -11.28 -1.27 19.68
C PRO A 87 -10.50 0.03 19.90
N VAL A 88 -11.04 1.16 19.47
CA VAL A 88 -10.42 2.49 19.62
C VAL A 88 -10.95 3.29 20.81
N ASP A 89 -12.08 2.90 21.37
CA ASP A 89 -12.75 3.55 22.49
C ASP A 89 -13.40 2.54 23.46
N GLU A 90 -13.93 3.05 24.57
CA GLU A 90 -14.62 2.26 25.60
C GLU A 90 -15.96 1.70 25.12
N ASP A 91 -16.52 2.27 24.07
CA ASP A 91 -17.78 1.85 23.45
C ASP A 91 -17.59 0.65 22.50
N GLY A 92 -16.34 0.28 22.21
CA GLY A 92 -15.98 -0.88 21.40
C GLY A 92 -15.98 -0.62 19.90
N THR A 93 -15.91 0.65 19.47
CA THR A 93 -15.78 1.02 18.06
C THR A 93 -14.49 0.43 17.50
N MET A 94 -14.55 -0.29 16.39
CA MET A 94 -13.37 -0.94 15.80
C MET A 94 -12.63 0.00 14.84
N ILE A 95 -11.31 -0.17 14.69
CA ILE A 95 -10.50 0.64 13.74
C ILE A 95 -11.09 0.62 12.31
N LYS A 96 -11.57 -0.52 11.83
CA LYS A 96 -12.20 -0.63 10.50
C LYS A 96 -13.41 0.30 10.32
N ASP A 97 -14.16 0.56 11.39
CA ASP A 97 -15.39 1.34 11.32
C ASP A 97 -15.08 2.85 11.20
N LEU A 98 -13.93 3.28 11.75
CA LEU A 98 -13.40 4.64 11.57
C LEU A 98 -12.83 4.87 10.17
N LEU A 99 -12.28 3.82 9.55
CA LEU A 99 -11.66 3.87 8.22
C LEU A 99 -12.66 3.73 7.08
N ALA A 100 -13.95 4.02 7.33
CA ALA A 100 -15.01 3.98 6.32
C ALA A 100 -14.53 4.61 5.00
N SER A 101 -14.80 3.90 3.90
CA SER A 101 -14.36 4.29 2.56
C SER A 101 -14.73 5.75 2.31
N GLN A 102 -13.77 6.53 1.78
CA GLN A 102 -14.10 7.77 1.08
C GLN A 102 -14.84 7.42 -0.21
N ASP A 103 -15.99 6.76 -0.12
CA ASP A 103 -16.97 6.74 -1.19
C ASP A 103 -17.66 8.12 -1.17
N THR A 104 -16.88 9.15 -1.49
CA THR A 104 -17.35 10.49 -1.83
C THR A 104 -18.23 10.47 -3.06
N ALA A 105 -18.38 9.32 -3.72
CA ALA A 105 -19.22 9.08 -4.89
C ALA A 105 -20.59 9.75 -4.80
N ILE A 106 -21.25 9.81 -3.64
CA ILE A 106 -22.56 10.48 -3.53
C ILE A 106 -22.43 12.02 -3.64
N LEU A 107 -21.44 12.62 -2.95
CA LEU A 107 -21.19 14.07 -3.02
C LEU A 107 -20.61 14.46 -4.39
N ASP A 108 -19.68 13.65 -4.91
CA ASP A 108 -19.07 13.83 -6.24
C ASP A 108 -20.13 13.77 -7.35
N ASN A 109 -21.11 12.86 -7.25
CA ASN A 109 -22.22 12.77 -8.21
C ASN A 109 -23.15 14.00 -8.16
N ILE A 110 -23.39 14.56 -6.97
CA ILE A 110 -24.21 15.78 -6.82
C ILE A 110 -23.48 16.97 -7.43
N GLU A 111 -22.20 17.15 -7.13
CA GLU A 111 -21.36 18.20 -7.72
C GLU A 111 -21.27 18.08 -9.25
N GLU A 112 -21.12 16.85 -9.77
CA GLU A 112 -21.07 16.61 -11.21
C GLU A 112 -22.39 16.98 -11.90
N SER A 113 -23.54 16.60 -11.32
CA SER A 113 -24.85 16.94 -11.88
C SER A 113 -25.13 18.45 -11.90
N ALA A 114 -24.76 19.17 -10.83
CA ALA A 114 -24.87 20.61 -10.75
C ALA A 114 -23.96 21.31 -11.77
N LEU A 115 -22.71 20.85 -11.93
CA LEU A 115 -21.79 21.37 -12.95
C LEU A 115 -22.31 21.13 -14.37
N ARG A 116 -22.88 19.96 -14.65
CA ARG A 116 -23.49 19.64 -15.97
C ARG A 116 -24.70 20.52 -16.26
N GLU A 117 -25.52 20.81 -15.26
CA GLU A 117 -26.68 21.72 -15.40
C GLU A 117 -26.22 23.16 -15.63
N MET A 118 -25.24 23.64 -14.87
CA MET A 118 -24.63 24.96 -15.06
C MET A 118 -24.04 25.14 -16.47
N VAL A 119 -23.37 24.13 -17.03
CA VAL A 119 -22.84 24.20 -18.40
C VAL A 119 -23.98 24.33 -19.42
N LYS A 120 -25.11 23.63 -19.21
CA LYS A 120 -26.29 23.73 -20.09
C LYS A 120 -26.96 25.11 -20.03
N GLU A 121 -27.05 25.69 -18.83
CA GLU A 121 -27.72 26.99 -18.64
C GLU A 121 -26.96 28.18 -19.25
N ASN A 122 -25.63 28.08 -19.34
CA ASN A 122 -24.76 29.18 -19.78
C ASN A 122 -24.76 29.46 -21.31
N LYS A 123 -25.66 28.80 -22.07
CA LYS A 123 -25.90 29.03 -23.51
C LYS A 123 -24.59 29.20 -24.30
N LEU A 124 -23.74 28.18 -24.23
CA LEU A 124 -22.56 28.10 -25.08
C LEU A 124 -23.01 28.01 -26.54
N THR A 125 -22.29 28.70 -27.42
CA THR A 125 -22.46 28.51 -28.87
C THR A 125 -21.90 27.15 -29.28
N ALA A 126 -22.37 26.58 -30.38
CA ALA A 126 -21.88 25.29 -30.88
C ALA A 126 -20.34 25.24 -30.98
N ARG A 127 -19.71 26.38 -31.32
CA ARG A 127 -18.25 26.49 -31.42
C ARG A 127 -17.55 26.54 -30.06
N GLU A 128 -18.20 27.10 -29.04
CA GLU A 128 -17.69 27.09 -27.66
C GLU A 128 -17.83 25.70 -27.02
N GLU A 129 -18.93 25.01 -27.28
CA GLU A 129 -19.17 23.63 -26.84
C GLU A 129 -18.16 22.65 -27.42
N GLU A 130 -17.88 22.76 -28.73
CA GLU A 130 -16.86 21.94 -29.40
C GLU A 130 -15.45 22.17 -28.83
N VAL A 131 -15.09 23.42 -28.50
CA VAL A 131 -13.81 23.72 -27.83
C VAL A 131 -13.79 23.20 -26.39
N LEU A 132 -14.92 23.24 -25.67
CA LEU A 132 -15.04 22.71 -24.31
C LEU A 132 -14.87 21.18 -24.31
N ASP A 133 -15.56 20.46 -25.18
CA ASP A 133 -15.50 18.99 -25.28
C ASP A 133 -14.08 18.50 -25.63
N MET A 134 -13.43 19.12 -26.60
CA MET A 134 -12.04 18.80 -26.94
C MET A 134 -11.08 19.14 -25.78
N SER A 135 -11.36 20.20 -25.01
CA SER A 135 -10.56 20.55 -23.83
C SER A 135 -10.75 19.54 -22.69
N LEU A 136 -11.97 19.05 -22.47
CA LEU A 136 -12.28 18.00 -21.49
C LEU A 136 -11.67 16.65 -21.88
N SER A 137 -11.57 16.39 -23.20
CA SER A 137 -10.85 15.24 -23.75
C SER A 137 -9.32 15.35 -23.65
N GLY A 138 -8.79 16.42 -23.04
CA GLY A 138 -7.36 16.58 -22.76
C GLY A 138 -6.52 17.17 -23.90
N LEU A 139 -7.12 17.68 -24.98
CA LEU A 139 -6.37 18.27 -26.08
C LEU A 139 -5.75 19.62 -25.72
N THR A 140 -4.55 19.87 -26.24
CA THR A 140 -3.87 21.15 -26.13
C THR A 140 -4.51 22.21 -27.04
N THR A 141 -4.29 23.49 -26.73
CA THR A 141 -4.80 24.61 -27.55
C THR A 141 -4.30 24.59 -29.00
N ARG A 142 -3.12 24.02 -29.25
CA ARG A 142 -2.57 23.84 -30.59
C ARG A 142 -3.29 22.73 -31.35
N GLU A 143 -3.53 21.58 -30.72
CA GLU A 143 -4.25 20.46 -31.33
C GLU A 143 -5.71 20.82 -31.64
N ILE A 144 -6.38 21.52 -30.72
CA ILE A 144 -7.73 22.06 -30.95
C ILE A 144 -7.71 23.04 -32.12
N GLY A 145 -6.73 23.95 -32.17
CA GLY A 145 -6.59 24.91 -33.27
C GLY A 145 -6.43 24.21 -34.62
N SER A 146 -5.57 23.19 -34.69
CA SER A 146 -5.38 22.37 -35.88
C SER A 146 -6.65 21.63 -36.29
N LYS A 147 -7.38 21.01 -35.35
CA LYS A 147 -8.63 20.28 -35.64
C LYS A 147 -9.75 21.21 -36.13
N LEU A 148 -9.85 22.40 -35.53
CA LEU A 148 -10.90 23.37 -35.84
C LEU A 148 -10.53 24.33 -36.98
N ASN A 149 -9.34 24.19 -37.56
CA ASN A 149 -8.78 25.09 -38.58
C ASN A 149 -8.79 26.57 -38.14
N ILE A 150 -8.35 26.83 -36.90
CA ILE A 150 -8.21 28.17 -36.32
C ILE A 150 -6.87 28.31 -35.61
N SER A 151 -6.43 29.55 -35.36
CA SER A 151 -5.19 29.76 -34.62
C SER A 151 -5.33 29.35 -33.14
N HIS A 152 -4.24 28.86 -32.53
CA HIS A 152 -4.21 28.55 -31.09
C HIS A 152 -4.60 29.77 -30.23
N VAL A 153 -4.31 31.00 -30.68
CA VAL A 153 -4.71 32.25 -30.01
C VAL A 153 -6.24 32.42 -30.04
N ALA A 154 -6.90 32.02 -31.13
CA ALA A 154 -8.37 32.02 -31.20
C ALA A 154 -8.99 31.03 -30.21
N VAL A 155 -8.39 29.84 -30.05
CA VAL A 155 -8.80 28.85 -29.02
C VAL A 155 -8.66 29.43 -27.61
N VAL A 156 -7.56 30.10 -27.30
CA VAL A 156 -7.36 30.77 -26.00
C VAL A 156 -8.46 31.82 -25.74
N LYS A 157 -8.82 32.63 -26.76
CA LYS A 157 -9.92 33.60 -26.65
C LYS A 157 -11.27 32.93 -26.41
N ILE A 158 -11.56 31.81 -27.07
CA ILE A 158 -12.79 31.03 -26.86
C ILE A 158 -12.82 30.45 -25.45
N ARG A 159 -11.74 29.85 -24.95
CA ARG A 159 -11.64 29.36 -23.56
C ARG A 159 -11.86 30.49 -22.54
N LYS A 160 -11.37 31.69 -22.81
CA LYS A 160 -11.62 32.88 -21.97
C LYS A 160 -13.11 33.28 -21.98
N LYS A 161 -13.78 33.21 -23.14
CA LYS A 161 -15.24 33.46 -23.23
C LYS A 161 -16.06 32.42 -22.47
N ILE A 162 -15.73 31.14 -22.62
CA ILE A 162 -16.35 30.04 -21.86
C ILE A 162 -16.16 30.27 -20.36
N LYS A 163 -14.93 30.58 -19.92
CA LYS A 163 -14.66 30.91 -18.52
C LYS A 163 -15.47 32.12 -18.05
N ASN A 164 -15.63 33.15 -18.86
CA ASN A 164 -16.44 34.31 -18.47
C ASN A 164 -17.93 33.99 -18.40
N LYS A 165 -18.44 33.09 -19.24
CA LYS A 165 -19.84 32.64 -19.18
C LYS A 165 -20.07 31.80 -17.92
N CYS A 166 -19.25 30.76 -17.73
CA CYS A 166 -19.42 29.81 -16.62
C CYS A 166 -18.85 30.30 -15.27
N GLY A 167 -18.00 31.33 -15.27
CA GLY A 167 -17.27 31.81 -14.08
C GLY A 167 -17.90 33.00 -13.36
N THR A 168 -19.11 33.43 -13.72
CA THR A 168 -19.81 34.57 -13.07
C THR A 168 -20.45 34.19 -11.72
N LEU A 169 -19.97 33.15 -11.03
CA LEU A 169 -20.62 32.60 -9.83
C LEU A 169 -19.69 32.40 -8.63
N GLU A 170 -18.65 33.24 -8.47
CA GLU A 170 -17.94 33.32 -7.17
C GLU A 170 -18.44 34.43 -6.24
N ILE A 171 -19.43 35.26 -6.61
CA ILE A 171 -19.94 36.30 -5.69
C ILE A 171 -21.44 36.55 -5.89
N SER A 172 -22.33 35.73 -5.28
CA SER A 172 -23.73 36.12 -4.98
C SER A 172 -24.43 35.16 -3.98
N HIS A 173 -23.70 34.59 -3.02
CA HIS A 173 -24.33 33.99 -1.84
C HIS A 173 -23.52 34.32 -0.57
N CYS A 174 -23.47 35.61 -0.23
CA CYS A 174 -23.38 36.06 1.16
C CYS A 174 -23.68 37.57 1.24
N THR A 175 -24.95 37.90 1.46
CA THR A 175 -25.44 39.03 2.28
C THR A 175 -26.90 38.76 2.61
#